data_AF-A0A9J6C3D3-F1
#
_entry.id   AF-A0A9J6C3D3-F1
#
_cell.length_a   1.000
_cell.length_b   1.000
_cell.length_c   1.000
_cell.angle_alpha   90.00
_cell.angle_beta   90.00
_cell.angle_gamma   90.00
#
_symmetry.space_group_name_H-M   'P 1'
#
loop_
_entity.id
_entity.type
_entity.pdbx_description
1 polymer ?
#
loop_
_entity_poly.entity_id
_entity_poly.type
_entity_poly.pdbx_seq_one_letter_code
_entity_poly.pdbx_strand_id
1 'polypeptide(L)'
;MFLLDKKVLFFSFFMISFSVCNTKVLDCLFNFSFKKAYTCVINDGYIFGDFHVNITNVAGHHYEYNTNIDVQAIQTKHNKYKLYYIPRNIEKFFKNIIAMDLNWCNIQAISEEDFKPFQYLQTISLFNNHISEILEDTFVYNKKLETIDLGNNDIYYIGPTTFSHLKKLKKLYLNMNVCISIDGKIEQEVLKIIKEIEEGKCVDEKIREINATILSTTIETQADPNINNHIKLYLWIVLVSLIIIVLFIIILAVKVIRKFKRIEEIERKVEELKRKSILEMREDLGHLYDEIQNQTSLTNNSF
;
A
#
# COMPACT_ATOMS: atom_id res chain seq x y z
N MET A 1 41.20 -1.72 -8.49
CA MET A 1 40.57 -1.21 -7.24
C MET A 1 39.46 -0.25 -7.63
N PHE A 2 38.21 -0.72 -7.52
CA PHE A 2 36.92 -0.03 -7.59
C PHE A 2 36.73 1.17 -8.55
N LEU A 3 36.29 0.86 -9.77
CA LEU A 3 35.40 1.75 -10.54
C LEU A 3 33.99 1.14 -10.47
N LEU A 4 33.26 1.44 -9.39
CA LEU A 4 31.82 1.19 -9.34
C LEU A 4 31.17 2.06 -10.44
N ASP A 5 30.58 1.40 -11.43
CA ASP A 5 29.92 2.04 -12.57
C ASP A 5 28.92 3.09 -12.08
N LYS A 6 29.01 4.33 -12.59
CA LYS A 6 28.11 5.44 -12.23
C LYS A 6 26.64 5.07 -12.45
N LYS A 7 26.35 4.12 -13.35
CA LYS A 7 25.02 3.55 -13.52
C LYS A 7 24.58 2.68 -12.34
N VAL A 8 25.47 1.87 -11.77
CA VAL A 8 25.19 1.05 -10.58
C VAL A 8 25.00 1.93 -9.35
N LEU A 9 25.80 2.98 -9.21
CA LEU A 9 25.64 3.97 -8.14
C LEU A 9 24.33 4.75 -8.28
N PHE A 10 23.98 5.20 -9.49
CA PHE A 10 22.70 5.87 -9.75
C PHE A 10 21.49 4.94 -9.57
N PHE A 11 21.58 3.68 -10.03
CA PHE A 11 20.52 2.69 -9.85
C PHE A 11 20.38 2.29 -8.37
N SER A 12 21.48 2.15 -7.64
CA SER A 12 21.45 1.93 -6.19
C SER A 12 20.88 3.12 -5.45
N PHE A 13 21.24 4.36 -5.81
CA PHE A 13 20.69 5.57 -5.21
C PHE A 13 19.21 5.76 -5.55
N PHE A 14 18.80 5.44 -6.79
CA PHE A 14 17.41 5.45 -7.22
C PHE A 14 16.59 4.37 -6.48
N MET A 15 17.10 3.14 -6.37
CA MET A 15 16.46 2.06 -5.62
C MET A 15 16.42 2.35 -4.11
N ILE A 16 17.45 2.99 -3.55
CA ILE A 16 17.43 3.47 -2.16
C ILE A 16 16.39 4.59 -2.02
N SER A 17 16.32 5.55 -2.94
CA SER A 17 15.31 6.62 -2.89
C SER A 17 13.87 6.09 -3.08
N PHE A 18 13.67 5.08 -3.93
CA PHE A 18 12.38 4.42 -4.15
C PHE A 18 12.00 3.51 -2.98
N SER A 19 12.98 2.85 -2.37
CA SER A 19 12.79 2.05 -1.15
C SER A 19 12.47 2.95 0.06
N VAL A 20 13.12 4.12 0.18
CA VAL A 20 12.85 5.12 1.23
C VAL A 20 11.49 5.81 1.02
N CYS A 21 11.00 5.92 -0.22
CA CYS A 21 9.67 6.49 -0.52
C CYS A 21 8.50 5.58 -0.12
N ASN A 22 8.76 4.27 0.08
CA ASN A 22 7.73 3.28 0.44
C ASN A 22 7.81 2.80 1.90
N THR A 23 8.75 3.28 2.71
CA THR A 23 8.80 2.91 4.12
C THR A 23 7.66 3.58 4.88
N LYS A 24 6.78 2.77 5.47
CA LYS A 24 5.67 3.23 6.31
C LYS A 24 6.07 3.00 7.76
N VAL A 25 6.33 4.09 8.46
CA VAL A 25 6.80 4.10 9.84
C VAL A 25 5.61 4.32 10.77
N LEU A 26 5.45 3.42 11.73
CA LEU A 26 4.47 3.54 12.81
C LEU A 26 5.08 4.36 13.94
N ASP A 27 4.67 5.62 14.05
CA ASP A 27 5.10 6.51 15.12
C ASP A 27 4.23 6.34 16.36
N CYS A 28 4.85 5.98 17.48
CA CYS A 28 4.20 5.65 18.74
C CYS A 28 4.66 6.59 19.86
N LEU A 29 3.69 7.13 20.59
CA LEU A 29 3.91 7.59 21.97
C LEU A 29 3.71 6.40 22.91
N PHE A 30 4.81 5.90 23.49
CA PHE A 30 4.75 4.76 24.40
C PHE A 30 4.43 5.19 25.84
N ASN A 31 3.36 4.65 26.41
CA ASN A 31 2.97 4.92 27.79
C ASN A 31 2.06 3.81 28.35
N PHE A 32 1.67 3.92 29.62
CA PHE A 32 0.68 3.05 30.25
C PHE A 32 -0.71 3.70 30.21
N SER A 33 -1.47 3.52 29.12
CA SER A 33 -2.79 4.13 28.94
C SER A 33 -3.95 3.13 28.94
N PHE A 34 -3.88 2.05 28.17
CA PHE A 34 -5.00 1.12 28.01
C PHE A 34 -5.10 0.17 29.20
N LYS A 35 -6.00 0.42 30.16
CA LYS A 35 -6.17 -0.43 31.35
C LYS A 35 -4.85 -0.75 32.09
N LYS A 36 -3.91 0.20 32.09
CA LYS A 36 -2.53 0.05 32.62
C LYS A 36 -1.63 -0.94 31.84
N ALA A 37 -1.99 -1.35 30.63
CA ALA A 37 -1.12 -2.07 29.73
C ALA A 37 -0.09 -1.13 29.08
N TYR A 38 1.11 -1.64 28.79
CA TYR A 38 2.09 -0.87 28.06
C TYR A 38 1.65 -0.72 26.60
N THR A 39 1.45 0.51 26.15
CA THR A 39 0.65 0.84 24.98
C THR A 39 1.48 1.64 23.97
N CYS A 40 1.43 1.26 22.69
CA CYS A 40 1.76 2.17 21.60
C CYS A 40 0.52 3.04 21.34
N VAL A 41 0.57 4.32 21.71
CA VAL A 41 -0.43 5.29 21.25
C VAL A 41 0.07 5.81 19.90
N ILE A 42 -0.62 5.44 18.83
CA ILE A 42 -0.29 5.85 17.47
C ILE A 42 -0.43 7.38 17.39
N ASN A 43 0.65 8.05 16.98
CA ASN A 43 0.68 9.48 16.68
C ASN A 43 0.36 9.74 15.21
N ASP A 44 0.15 11.01 14.87
CA ASP A 44 -0.24 11.50 13.53
C ASP A 44 0.83 11.32 12.42
N GLY A 45 1.77 10.38 12.57
CA GLY A 45 2.85 10.13 11.62
C GLY A 45 2.47 9.15 10.49
N TYR A 46 2.79 9.52 9.24
CA TYR A 46 3.05 8.74 8.01
C TYR A 46 2.18 7.52 7.60
N ILE A 47 1.18 7.09 8.38
CA ILE A 47 0.34 5.89 8.13
C ILE A 47 -0.97 6.25 7.42
N PHE A 48 -1.16 7.51 7.05
CA PHE A 48 -2.42 7.98 6.48
C PHE A 48 -2.47 7.79 4.96
N GLY A 49 -3.63 7.32 4.48
CA GLY A 49 -3.94 7.08 3.07
C GLY A 49 -5.10 6.08 2.86
N ASP A 50 -5.59 6.00 1.62
CA ASP A 50 -6.79 5.24 1.22
C ASP A 50 -6.53 3.75 0.96
N PHE A 51 -5.40 3.19 1.41
CA PHE A 51 -5.03 1.80 1.14
C PHE A 51 -4.45 1.11 2.39
N HIS A 52 -4.55 -0.22 2.43
CA HIS A 52 -3.92 -1.04 3.45
C HIS A 52 -2.41 -0.74 3.54
N VAL A 53 -1.95 -0.34 4.72
CA VAL A 53 -0.57 0.10 4.94
C VAL A 53 0.22 -1.00 5.64
N ASN A 54 1.23 -1.54 4.94
CA ASN A 54 2.21 -2.45 5.52
C ASN A 54 3.26 -1.66 6.30
N ILE A 55 3.27 -1.80 7.63
CA ILE A 55 4.28 -1.15 8.46
C ILE A 55 5.64 -1.82 8.26
N THR A 56 6.66 -0.99 7.99
CA THR A 56 8.04 -1.43 7.75
C THR A 56 8.97 -1.10 8.91
N ASN A 57 8.60 -0.14 9.77
CA ASN A 57 9.38 0.23 10.94
C ASN A 57 8.48 0.86 12.02
N VAL A 58 8.95 0.86 13.27
CA VAL A 58 8.30 1.54 14.41
C VAL A 58 9.25 2.61 14.95
N ALA A 59 8.73 3.81 15.18
CA ALA A 59 9.46 4.92 15.79
C ALA A 59 8.77 5.34 17.09
N GLY A 60 9.56 5.99 17.97
CA GLY A 60 9.08 6.46 19.27
C GLY A 60 10.07 6.14 20.38
N HIS A 61 10.01 6.92 21.45
CA HIS A 61 10.82 6.69 22.64
C HIS A 61 10.03 5.86 23.65
N HIS A 62 10.57 4.71 24.03
CA HIS A 62 10.00 3.87 25.08
C HIS A 62 10.17 4.50 26.46
N TYR A 63 9.22 4.19 27.35
CA TYR A 63 9.27 4.56 28.76
C TYR A 63 10.12 3.55 29.53
N GLU A 64 11.14 4.01 30.26
CA GLU A 64 12.07 3.20 31.06
C GLU A 64 12.77 2.08 30.24
N TYR A 65 12.78 0.84 30.74
CA TYR A 65 13.45 -0.32 30.15
C TYR A 65 12.57 -1.12 29.19
N ASN A 66 11.38 -0.62 28.89
CA ASN A 66 10.45 -1.32 28.00
C ASN A 66 10.91 -1.26 26.54
N THR A 67 10.48 -2.24 25.76
CA THR A 67 10.76 -2.39 24.34
C THR A 67 9.47 -2.68 23.56
N ASN A 68 9.57 -2.82 22.23
CA ASN A 68 8.44 -3.23 21.40
C ASN A 68 7.85 -4.59 21.82
N ILE A 69 8.64 -5.48 22.43
CA ILE A 69 8.18 -6.82 22.87
C ILE A 69 7.22 -6.71 24.06
N ASP A 70 7.38 -5.67 24.87
CA ASP A 70 6.59 -5.40 26.07
C ASP A 70 5.26 -4.72 25.74
N VAL A 71 5.08 -4.25 24.50
CA VAL A 71 3.85 -3.60 24.05
C VAL A 71 2.72 -4.62 24.03
N GLN A 72 1.66 -4.26 24.75
CA GLN A 72 0.48 -5.08 25.01
C GLN A 72 -0.78 -4.48 24.38
N ALA A 73 -0.80 -3.18 24.12
CA ALA A 73 -1.94 -2.51 23.53
C ALA A 73 -1.54 -1.52 22.43
N ILE A 74 -2.47 -1.29 21.51
CA ILE A 74 -2.37 -0.27 20.46
C ILE A 74 -3.56 0.66 20.60
N GLN A 75 -3.34 1.96 20.53
CA GLN A 75 -4.37 2.98 20.76
C GLN A 75 -4.27 4.16 19.78
N THR A 76 -5.38 4.74 19.34
CA THR A 76 -5.43 5.89 18.40
C THR A 76 -5.87 7.22 19.04
N LYS A 77 -5.65 7.41 20.35
CA LYS A 77 -6.23 8.49 21.19
C LYS A 77 -6.19 9.91 20.60
N HIS A 78 -5.28 10.21 19.67
CA HIS A 78 -5.10 11.51 19.02
C HIS A 78 -5.28 11.51 17.48
N ASN A 79 -5.57 10.36 16.86
CA ASN A 79 -5.63 10.18 15.40
C ASN A 79 -7.07 10.14 14.87
N LYS A 80 -7.97 10.93 15.46
CA LYS A 80 -9.38 10.89 15.08
C LYS A 80 -9.52 11.16 13.58
N TYR A 81 -10.20 10.26 12.87
CA TYR A 81 -10.61 10.38 11.48
C TYR A 81 -9.52 10.32 10.39
N LYS A 82 -8.37 9.68 10.65
CA LYS A 82 -7.31 9.55 9.62
C LYS A 82 -6.93 8.12 9.26
N LEU A 83 -7.34 7.13 10.06
CA LEU A 83 -7.04 5.73 9.81
C LEU A 83 -8.23 5.04 9.14
N TYR A 84 -8.05 4.55 7.92
CA TYR A 84 -9.11 3.88 7.14
C TYR A 84 -9.05 2.35 7.20
N TYR A 85 -7.92 1.79 7.64
CA TYR A 85 -7.65 0.36 7.72
C TYR A 85 -6.78 0.04 8.93
N ILE A 86 -6.85 -1.19 9.44
CA ILE A 86 -5.94 -1.66 10.48
C ILE A 86 -4.52 -1.81 9.88
N PRO A 87 -3.47 -1.19 10.45
CA PRO A 87 -2.12 -1.32 9.92
C PRO A 87 -1.62 -2.76 9.97
N ARG A 88 -1.06 -3.24 8.86
CA ARG A 88 -0.54 -4.61 8.71
C ARG A 88 0.93 -4.69 9.08
N ASN A 89 1.43 -5.91 9.34
CA ASN A 89 2.82 -6.21 9.73
C ASN A 89 3.26 -5.66 11.09
N ILE A 90 2.36 -5.12 11.89
CA ILE A 90 2.67 -4.61 13.24
C ILE A 90 3.05 -5.74 14.20
N GLU A 91 2.60 -6.98 13.95
CA GLU A 91 2.98 -8.19 14.70
C GLU A 91 4.48 -8.52 14.59
N LYS A 92 5.18 -7.95 13.61
CA LYS A 92 6.64 -8.08 13.52
C LYS A 92 7.34 -7.35 14.66
N PHE A 93 6.73 -6.28 15.15
CA PHE A 93 7.27 -5.42 16.20
C PHE A 93 6.64 -5.74 17.56
N PHE A 94 5.31 -5.87 17.63
CA PHE A 94 4.58 -6.09 18.87
C PHE A 94 4.08 -7.54 18.97
N LYS A 95 4.76 -8.36 19.78
CA LYS A 95 4.51 -9.81 19.84
C LYS A 95 3.35 -10.21 20.74
N ASN A 96 3.00 -9.37 21.71
CA ASN A 96 2.13 -9.72 22.83
C ASN A 96 0.89 -8.82 22.93
N ILE A 97 0.35 -8.39 21.80
CA ILE A 97 -0.86 -7.55 21.78
C ILE A 97 -2.05 -8.31 22.37
N ILE A 98 -2.60 -7.76 23.44
CA ILE A 98 -3.82 -8.22 24.12
C ILE A 98 -4.99 -7.26 23.89
N ALA A 99 -4.74 -6.03 23.45
CA ALA A 99 -5.80 -5.06 23.21
C ALA A 99 -5.56 -4.12 22.02
N MET A 100 -6.64 -3.78 21.34
CA MET A 100 -6.66 -2.77 20.28
C MET A 100 -7.80 -1.78 20.56
N ASP A 101 -7.43 -0.52 20.75
CA ASP A 101 -8.32 0.62 20.90
C ASP A 101 -8.17 1.53 19.67
N LEU A 102 -8.94 1.22 18.63
CA LEU A 102 -8.92 1.90 17.32
C LEU A 102 -10.19 2.75 17.13
N ASN A 103 -10.65 3.34 18.23
CA ASN A 103 -11.86 4.15 18.26
C ASN A 103 -11.69 5.47 17.47
N TRP A 104 -12.81 6.02 17.00
CA TRP A 104 -12.87 7.30 16.30
C TRP A 104 -11.97 7.37 15.06
N CYS A 105 -11.80 6.25 14.37
CA CYS A 105 -11.10 6.20 13.08
C CYS A 105 -12.12 6.26 11.93
N ASN A 106 -11.65 6.11 10.69
CA ASN A 106 -12.51 6.00 9.50
C ASN A 106 -12.48 4.56 8.96
N ILE A 107 -12.35 3.56 9.82
CA ILE A 107 -12.24 2.15 9.39
C ILE A 107 -13.56 1.73 8.77
N GLN A 108 -13.53 1.33 7.50
CA GLN A 108 -14.73 0.96 6.74
C GLN A 108 -14.94 -0.56 6.65
N ALA A 109 -13.86 -1.31 6.74
CA ALA A 109 -13.89 -2.76 6.62
C ALA A 109 -12.89 -3.40 7.58
N ILE A 110 -13.25 -4.59 8.06
CA ILE A 110 -12.40 -5.47 8.85
C ILE A 110 -12.52 -6.88 8.31
N SER A 111 -11.44 -7.66 8.43
CA SER A 111 -11.33 -9.00 7.85
C SER A 111 -10.53 -9.95 8.74
N GLU A 112 -10.55 -11.25 8.42
CA GLU A 112 -9.69 -12.26 9.07
C GLU A 112 -8.22 -11.81 9.11
N GLU A 113 -7.71 -11.24 8.00
CA GLU A 113 -6.30 -10.86 7.88
C GLU A 113 -5.87 -9.81 8.90
N ASP A 114 -6.78 -8.93 9.31
CA ASP A 114 -6.49 -7.83 10.22
C ASP A 114 -6.31 -8.33 11.66
N PHE A 115 -6.92 -9.45 12.03
CA PHE A 115 -6.89 -9.96 13.41
C PHE A 115 -6.14 -11.28 13.58
N LYS A 116 -5.97 -12.06 12.51
CA LYS A 116 -5.28 -13.36 12.51
C LYS A 116 -3.90 -13.35 13.20
N PRO A 117 -3.05 -12.31 13.05
CA PRO A 117 -1.76 -12.27 13.74
C PRO A 117 -1.86 -12.14 15.27
N PHE A 118 -2.97 -11.61 15.80
CA PHE A 118 -3.11 -11.22 17.21
C PHE A 118 -3.88 -12.29 18.00
N GLN A 119 -3.30 -13.48 18.12
CA GLN A 119 -3.95 -14.63 18.78
C GLN A 119 -4.13 -14.44 20.30
N TYR A 120 -3.45 -13.45 20.89
CA TYR A 120 -3.54 -13.11 22.32
C TYR A 120 -4.58 -12.02 22.62
N LEU A 121 -5.25 -11.50 21.59
CA LEU A 121 -6.20 -10.40 21.69
C LEU A 121 -7.38 -10.78 22.59
N GLN A 122 -7.64 -9.91 23.57
CA GLN A 122 -8.69 -10.03 24.59
C GLN A 122 -9.71 -8.90 24.48
N THR A 123 -9.31 -7.72 24.03
CA THR A 123 -10.21 -6.58 23.85
C THR A 123 -10.00 -5.91 22.50
N ILE A 124 -11.09 -5.70 21.76
CA ILE A 124 -11.13 -4.87 20.57
C ILE A 124 -12.16 -3.77 20.82
N SER A 125 -11.77 -2.52 20.52
CA SER A 125 -12.67 -1.38 20.49
C SER A 125 -12.50 -0.67 19.15
N LEU A 126 -13.57 -0.69 18.37
CA LEU A 126 -13.74 -0.08 17.05
C LEU A 126 -14.93 0.88 17.09
N PHE A 127 -15.22 1.44 18.26
CA PHE A 127 -16.30 2.39 18.46
C PHE A 127 -16.12 3.62 17.58
N ASN A 128 -17.23 4.06 16.99
CA ASN A 128 -17.27 5.19 16.09
C ASN A 128 -16.31 5.08 14.90
N ASN A 129 -16.60 4.09 14.05
CA ASN A 129 -15.97 3.87 12.75
C ASN A 129 -17.09 3.75 11.68
N HIS A 130 -16.76 3.29 10.48
CA HIS A 130 -17.69 3.16 9.34
C HIS A 130 -17.83 1.70 8.88
N ILE A 131 -17.71 0.75 9.80
CA ILE A 131 -17.76 -0.68 9.48
C ILE A 131 -19.19 -1.06 9.11
N SER A 132 -19.37 -1.71 7.95
CA SER A 132 -20.70 -2.06 7.44
C SER A 132 -21.05 -3.55 7.52
N GLU A 133 -20.04 -4.42 7.50
CA GLU A 133 -20.22 -5.87 7.53
C GLU A 133 -19.20 -6.54 8.44
N ILE A 134 -19.59 -7.67 9.04
CA ILE A 134 -18.69 -8.56 9.77
C ILE A 134 -18.90 -9.98 9.28
N LEU A 135 -17.89 -10.55 8.64
CA LEU A 135 -17.93 -11.89 8.05
C LEU A 135 -17.65 -12.99 9.08
N GLU A 136 -18.05 -14.22 8.78
CA GLU A 136 -17.96 -15.35 9.72
C GLU A 136 -16.54 -15.66 10.21
N ASP A 137 -15.54 -15.37 9.38
CA ASP A 137 -14.12 -15.68 9.62
C ASP A 137 -13.36 -14.54 10.31
N THR A 138 -13.95 -13.34 10.43
CA THR A 138 -13.30 -12.12 10.93
C THR A 138 -12.50 -12.33 12.21
N PHE A 139 -13.05 -13.07 13.18
CA PHE A 139 -12.44 -13.30 14.50
C PHE A 139 -12.04 -14.75 14.77
N VAL A 140 -11.97 -15.61 13.76
CA VAL A 140 -11.86 -17.08 13.94
C VAL A 140 -10.58 -17.51 14.71
N TYR A 141 -9.50 -16.73 14.64
CA TYR A 141 -8.24 -16.99 15.34
C TYR A 141 -8.15 -16.35 16.73
N ASN A 142 -9.04 -15.42 17.07
CA ASN A 142 -8.95 -14.61 18.29
C ASN A 142 -9.75 -15.22 19.45
N LYS A 143 -9.51 -16.51 19.74
CA LYS A 143 -10.26 -17.31 20.73
C LYS A 143 -10.18 -16.78 22.18
N LYS A 144 -9.31 -15.80 22.43
CA LYS A 144 -9.13 -15.15 23.74
C LYS A 144 -9.95 -13.86 23.89
N LEU A 145 -10.68 -13.42 22.86
CA LEU A 145 -11.51 -12.23 22.93
C LEU A 145 -12.55 -12.36 24.05
N GLU A 146 -12.56 -11.35 24.91
CA GLU A 146 -13.51 -11.19 26.01
C GLU A 146 -14.43 -9.98 25.80
N THR A 147 -13.96 -8.97 25.06
CA THR A 147 -14.71 -7.74 24.81
C THR A 147 -14.53 -7.30 23.37
N ILE A 148 -15.64 -7.08 22.67
CA ILE A 148 -15.69 -6.47 21.34
C ILE A 148 -16.64 -5.29 21.43
N ASP A 149 -16.15 -4.10 21.09
CA ASP A 149 -16.95 -2.89 20.96
C ASP A 149 -16.97 -2.42 19.51
N LEU A 150 -18.17 -2.47 18.90
CA LEU A 150 -18.48 -2.07 17.53
C LEU A 150 -19.61 -1.03 17.54
N GLY A 151 -19.80 -0.33 18.66
CA GLY A 151 -20.84 0.68 18.78
C GLY A 151 -20.61 1.85 17.82
N ASN A 152 -21.70 2.48 17.39
CA ASN A 152 -21.70 3.63 16.48
C ASN A 152 -20.94 3.36 15.17
N ASN A 153 -21.30 2.28 14.48
CA ASN A 153 -20.82 1.95 13.14
C ASN A 153 -22.02 1.89 12.17
N ASP A 154 -21.76 1.51 10.92
CA ASP A 154 -22.77 1.40 9.85
C ASP A 154 -23.18 -0.06 9.60
N ILE A 155 -23.08 -0.93 10.62
CA ILE A 155 -23.20 -2.38 10.45
C ILE A 155 -24.62 -2.76 10.07
N TYR A 156 -24.74 -3.43 8.91
CA TYR A 156 -25.99 -4.03 8.45
C TYR A 156 -25.96 -5.55 8.37
N TYR A 157 -24.77 -6.17 8.30
CA TYR A 157 -24.62 -7.63 8.22
C TYR A 157 -23.60 -8.16 9.23
N ILE A 158 -23.97 -9.25 9.91
CA ILE A 158 -23.08 -10.06 10.73
C ILE A 158 -23.27 -11.51 10.32
N GLY A 159 -22.20 -12.22 9.96
CA GLY A 159 -22.26 -13.61 9.54
C GLY A 159 -22.75 -14.54 10.66
N PRO A 160 -23.47 -15.64 10.36
CA PRO A 160 -24.14 -16.44 11.39
C PRO A 160 -23.23 -17.07 12.43
N THR A 161 -21.99 -17.40 12.07
CA THR A 161 -21.04 -18.09 12.96
C THR A 161 -19.92 -17.18 13.45
N THR A 162 -19.97 -15.88 13.17
CA THR A 162 -18.93 -14.88 13.47
C THR A 162 -18.41 -14.96 14.91
N PHE A 163 -19.31 -15.11 15.89
CA PHE A 163 -18.95 -15.15 17.31
C PHE A 163 -18.95 -16.56 17.92
N SER A 164 -19.33 -17.58 17.15
CA SER A 164 -19.54 -18.95 17.65
C SER A 164 -18.27 -19.58 18.26
N HIS A 165 -17.09 -19.18 17.78
CA HIS A 165 -15.79 -19.67 18.26
C HIS A 165 -15.23 -18.89 19.45
N LEU A 166 -15.82 -17.74 19.81
CA LEU A 166 -15.34 -16.84 20.87
C LEU A 166 -15.88 -17.26 22.24
N LYS A 167 -15.46 -18.44 22.72
CA LYS A 167 -15.96 -19.04 23.98
C LYS A 167 -15.68 -18.22 25.25
N LYS A 168 -14.81 -17.21 25.17
CA LYS A 168 -14.46 -16.31 26.27
C LYS A 168 -15.13 -14.95 26.17
N LEU A 169 -15.93 -14.69 25.13
CA LEU A 169 -16.58 -13.42 24.91
C LEU A 169 -17.57 -13.15 26.05
N LYS A 170 -17.39 -12.04 26.74
CA LYS A 170 -18.23 -11.59 27.87
C LYS A 170 -19.02 -10.32 27.54
N LYS A 171 -18.53 -9.53 26.58
CA LYS A 171 -19.07 -8.21 26.24
C LYS A 171 -19.05 -8.00 24.74
N LEU A 172 -20.20 -7.72 24.16
CA LEU A 172 -20.37 -7.35 22.75
C LEU A 172 -21.23 -6.10 22.68
N TYR A 173 -20.66 -5.00 22.19
CA TYR A 173 -21.38 -3.74 22.02
C TYR A 173 -21.67 -3.53 20.52
N LEU A 174 -22.95 -3.44 20.19
CA LEU A 174 -23.47 -3.21 18.83
C LEU A 174 -24.45 -2.02 18.79
N ASN A 175 -24.54 -1.24 19.87
CA ASN A 175 -25.42 -0.08 19.96
C ASN A 175 -25.11 0.95 18.87
N MET A 176 -26.12 1.72 18.46
CA MET A 176 -25.97 2.79 17.46
C MET A 176 -25.47 2.29 16.09
N ASN A 177 -25.80 1.05 15.71
CA ASN A 177 -25.73 0.58 14.33
C ASN A 177 -27.12 0.68 13.69
N VAL A 178 -27.19 1.09 12.41
CA VAL A 178 -28.45 1.58 11.82
C VAL A 178 -29.40 0.45 11.41
N CYS A 179 -28.94 -0.73 10.99
CA CYS A 179 -29.81 -1.79 10.46
C CYS A 179 -29.18 -3.19 10.53
N ILE A 180 -28.86 -3.74 11.71
CA ILE A 180 -28.37 -5.14 11.77
C ILE A 180 -29.51 -6.07 11.31
N SER A 181 -29.41 -6.62 10.10
CA SER A 181 -30.32 -7.65 9.61
C SER A 181 -29.96 -8.96 10.27
N ILE A 182 -30.72 -9.35 11.29
CA ILE A 182 -30.48 -10.57 12.04
C ILE A 182 -31.31 -11.69 11.39
N ASP A 183 -30.68 -12.67 10.74
CA ASP A 183 -31.37 -13.91 10.32
C ASP A 183 -31.76 -14.72 11.57
N GLY A 184 -32.92 -15.39 11.56
CA GLY A 184 -33.55 -15.97 12.76
C GLY A 184 -32.70 -17.01 13.52
N LYS A 185 -31.64 -17.55 12.90
CA LYS A 185 -30.62 -18.38 13.58
C LYS A 185 -29.59 -17.53 14.35
N ILE A 186 -29.16 -16.42 13.77
CA ILE A 186 -28.28 -15.42 14.38
C ILE A 186 -29.00 -14.76 15.55
N GLU A 187 -30.31 -14.52 15.40
CA GLU A 187 -31.15 -13.93 16.43
C GLU A 187 -31.10 -14.76 17.70
N GLN A 188 -31.15 -16.09 17.63
CA GLN A 188 -31.11 -16.93 18.83
C GLN A 188 -29.72 -16.96 19.51
N GLU A 189 -28.63 -16.91 18.75
CA GLU A 189 -27.26 -16.88 19.31
C GLU A 189 -26.89 -15.48 19.85
N VAL A 190 -27.23 -14.43 19.11
CA VAL A 190 -26.99 -13.03 19.47
C VAL A 190 -27.94 -12.57 20.58
N LEU A 191 -29.22 -12.93 20.56
CA LEU A 191 -30.16 -12.64 21.66
C LEU A 191 -29.77 -13.36 22.95
N LYS A 192 -29.14 -14.54 22.88
CA LYS A 192 -28.63 -15.22 24.07
C LYS A 192 -27.51 -14.43 24.73
N ILE A 193 -26.61 -13.84 23.94
CA ILE A 193 -25.53 -12.97 24.42
C ILE A 193 -26.09 -11.61 24.90
N ILE A 194 -27.05 -11.03 24.18
CA ILE A 194 -27.70 -9.76 24.53
C ILE A 194 -28.54 -9.88 25.81
N LYS A 195 -29.21 -11.01 26.05
CA LYS A 195 -29.99 -11.26 27.29
C LYS A 195 -29.12 -11.28 28.54
N GLU A 196 -27.82 -11.52 28.42
CA GLU A 196 -26.87 -11.52 29.53
C GLU A 196 -26.29 -10.12 29.83
N ILE A 197 -26.58 -9.08 29.01
CA ILE A 197 -25.84 -7.80 29.03
C ILE A 197 -26.74 -6.53 29.19
N GLU A 198 -28.04 -6.69 29.44
CA GLU A 198 -29.00 -5.58 29.63
C GLU A 198 -29.21 -4.67 28.38
N GLU A 199 -30.46 -4.73 27.89
CA GLU A 199 -31.20 -3.69 27.14
C GLU A 199 -30.58 -3.12 25.85
N GLY A 200 -30.43 -3.98 24.84
CA GLY A 200 -30.36 -3.54 23.44
C GLY A 200 -31.74 -3.15 22.91
N LYS A 201 -32.08 -1.85 22.91
CA LYS A 201 -33.25 -1.33 22.17
C LYS A 201 -32.96 -1.36 20.66
N CYS A 202 -33.57 -2.31 19.95
CA CYS A 202 -33.82 -2.19 18.51
C CYS A 202 -35.11 -1.38 18.32
N VAL A 203 -35.06 -0.25 17.62
CA VAL A 203 -36.24 0.55 17.29
C VAL A 203 -36.75 0.14 15.90
N ASP A 204 -37.74 -0.76 15.95
CA ASP A 204 -38.93 -0.91 15.10
C ASP A 204 -38.87 -0.60 13.58
N GLU A 205 -39.09 -1.64 12.76
CA GLU A 205 -39.32 -1.61 11.30
C GLU A 205 -40.42 -0.62 10.87
N LYS A 206 -41.35 -0.25 11.76
CA LYS A 206 -42.46 0.67 11.45
C LYS A 206 -42.05 2.08 11.00
N ILE A 207 -40.86 2.57 11.37
CA ILE A 207 -40.41 3.92 10.96
C ILE A 207 -40.08 3.96 9.46
N ARG A 208 -39.74 2.82 8.85
CA ARG A 208 -39.40 2.72 7.42
C ARG A 208 -40.63 2.87 6.52
N GLU A 209 -41.79 2.40 6.97
CA GLU A 209 -43.03 2.50 6.19
C GLU A 209 -43.63 3.92 6.22
N ILE A 210 -43.49 4.65 7.33
CA ILE A 210 -43.91 6.06 7.43
C ILE A 210 -42.98 6.99 6.64
N ASN A 211 -41.66 6.73 6.65
CA ASN A 211 -40.70 7.56 5.91
C ASN A 211 -40.67 7.28 4.40
N ALA A 212 -40.94 6.04 3.94
CA ALA A 212 -40.97 5.74 2.51
C ALA A 212 -42.13 6.44 1.77
N THR A 213 -43.26 6.66 2.45
CA THR A 213 -44.38 7.46 1.92
C THR A 213 -44.08 8.96 1.89
N ILE A 214 -43.20 9.46 2.77
CA ILE A 214 -42.77 10.87 2.83
C ILE A 214 -41.59 11.14 1.87
N LEU A 215 -40.75 10.15 1.59
CA LEU A 215 -39.59 10.26 0.69
C LEU A 215 -39.95 10.20 -0.80
N SER A 216 -41.06 9.55 -1.18
CA SER A 216 -41.52 9.53 -2.58
C SER A 216 -42.11 10.87 -3.05
N THR A 217 -42.30 11.83 -2.14
CA THR A 217 -42.76 13.19 -2.46
C THR A 217 -41.70 14.28 -2.33
N THR A 218 -40.43 13.96 -1.97
CA THR A 218 -39.41 15.01 -1.73
C THR A 218 -38.01 14.72 -2.28
N ILE A 219 -37.86 13.97 -3.38
CA ILE A 219 -36.57 13.93 -4.08
C ILE A 219 -36.76 14.19 -5.58
N GLU A 220 -36.88 15.47 -5.92
CA GLU A 220 -36.16 16.00 -7.08
C GLU A 220 -34.69 16.09 -6.67
N THR A 221 -33.86 15.18 -7.17
CA THR A 221 -32.41 15.21 -6.96
C THR A 221 -31.79 16.41 -7.67
N GLN A 222 -31.52 17.50 -6.95
CA GLN A 222 -30.46 18.42 -7.34
C GLN A 222 -29.11 17.72 -7.13
N ALA A 223 -28.49 17.31 -8.23
CA ALA A 223 -27.10 16.86 -8.23
C ALA A 223 -26.17 18.01 -7.82
N ASP A 224 -25.36 17.80 -6.78
CA ASP A 224 -24.37 18.76 -6.29
C ASP A 224 -23.29 19.03 -7.36
N PRO A 225 -23.19 20.26 -7.90
CA PRO A 225 -22.25 20.60 -8.96
C PRO A 225 -20.77 20.56 -8.53
N ASN A 226 -20.45 20.53 -7.24
CA ASN A 226 -19.06 20.55 -6.76
C ASN A 226 -18.36 19.19 -6.89
N ILE A 227 -19.06 18.08 -6.67
CA ILE A 227 -18.49 16.73 -6.78
C ILE A 227 -18.06 16.44 -8.23
N ASN A 228 -18.84 16.90 -9.20
CA ASN A 228 -18.53 16.75 -10.62
C ASN A 228 -17.29 17.56 -11.03
N ASN A 229 -17.02 18.70 -10.38
CA ASN A 229 -15.83 19.51 -10.65
C ASN A 229 -14.55 18.87 -10.10
N HIS A 230 -14.60 18.24 -8.93
CA HIS A 230 -13.45 17.50 -8.38
C HIS A 230 -13.09 16.28 -9.22
N ILE A 231 -14.09 15.51 -9.68
CA ILE A 231 -13.87 14.36 -10.58
C ILE A 231 -13.27 14.83 -11.91
N LYS A 232 -13.76 15.93 -12.49
CA LYS A 232 -13.21 16.53 -13.71
C LYS A 232 -11.76 16.99 -13.54
N LEU A 233 -11.43 17.63 -12.41
CA LEU A 233 -10.08 18.10 -12.11
C LEU A 233 -9.11 16.91 -11.98
N TYR A 234 -9.52 15.85 -11.29
CA TYR A 234 -8.71 14.63 -11.14
C TYR A 234 -8.44 13.95 -12.50
N LEU A 235 -9.48 13.77 -13.32
CA LEU A 235 -9.33 13.20 -14.67
C LEU A 235 -8.41 14.05 -15.56
N TRP A 236 -8.48 15.37 -15.43
CA TRP A 236 -7.61 16.28 -16.18
C TRP A 236 -6.13 16.18 -15.74
N ILE A 237 -5.86 16.10 -14.43
CA ILE A 237 -4.49 15.93 -13.90
C ILE A 237 -3.88 14.61 -14.37
N VAL A 238 -4.65 13.51 -14.37
CA VAL A 238 -4.20 12.20 -14.86
C VAL A 238 -3.86 12.27 -16.36
N LEU A 239 -4.71 12.93 -17.16
CA LEU A 239 -4.49 13.12 -18.60
C LEU A 239 -3.20 13.90 -18.89
N VAL A 240 -2.99 15.03 -18.20
CA VAL A 240 -1.78 15.86 -18.37
C VAL A 240 -0.52 15.08 -18.00
N SER A 241 -0.58 14.31 -16.91
CA SER A 241 0.55 13.47 -16.47
C SER A 241 0.92 12.40 -17.50
N LEU A 242 -0.07 11.75 -18.12
CA LEU A 242 0.14 10.77 -19.19
C LEU A 242 0.79 11.41 -20.43
N ILE A 243 0.37 12.61 -20.81
CA ILE A 243 0.96 13.34 -21.95
C ILE A 243 2.44 13.65 -21.70
N ILE A 244 2.78 14.10 -20.48
CA ILE A 244 4.17 14.40 -20.11
C ILE A 244 5.04 13.14 -20.19
N ILE A 245 4.54 12.00 -19.70
CA ILE A 245 5.25 10.72 -19.77
C ILE A 245 5.50 10.32 -21.23
N VAL A 246 4.49 10.42 -22.09
CA VAL A 246 4.62 10.10 -23.52
C VAL A 246 5.65 11.00 -24.21
N LEU A 247 5.60 12.32 -23.96
CA LEU A 247 6.58 13.26 -24.51
C LEU A 247 8.01 12.93 -24.05
N PHE A 248 8.18 12.56 -22.78
CA PHE A 248 9.48 12.16 -22.26
C PHE A 248 10.02 10.90 -22.95
N ILE A 249 9.16 9.89 -23.17
CA ILE A 249 9.51 8.67 -23.91
C ILE A 249 9.91 9.00 -25.35
N ILE A 250 9.18 9.89 -26.03
CA ILE A 250 9.51 10.34 -27.39
C ILE A 250 10.87 11.04 -27.40
N ILE A 251 11.15 11.93 -26.45
CA ILE A 251 12.45 12.63 -26.35
C ILE A 251 13.59 11.62 -26.16
N LEU A 252 13.41 10.63 -25.30
CA LEU A 252 14.39 9.55 -25.11
C LEU A 252 14.60 8.74 -26.38
N ALA A 253 13.51 8.34 -27.06
CA ALA A 253 13.59 7.62 -28.33
C ALA A 253 14.35 8.42 -29.39
N VAL A 254 14.07 9.72 -29.54
CA VAL A 254 14.80 10.60 -30.48
C VAL A 254 16.29 10.68 -30.11
N LYS A 255 16.63 10.79 -28.83
CA LYS A 255 18.03 10.78 -28.37
C LYS A 255 18.74 9.47 -28.73
N VAL A 256 18.07 8.33 -28.54
CA VAL A 256 18.59 7.01 -28.90
C VAL A 256 18.80 6.90 -30.41
N ILE A 257 17.82 7.29 -31.22
CA ILE A 257 17.91 7.26 -32.70
C ILE A 257 19.06 8.15 -33.19
N ARG A 258 19.23 9.36 -32.64
CA ARG A 258 20.36 10.26 -33.00
C ARG A 258 21.71 9.63 -32.66
N LYS A 259 21.80 8.93 -31.52
CA LYS A 259 23.01 8.22 -31.13
C LYS A 259 23.30 7.06 -32.09
N PHE A 260 22.28 6.32 -32.50
CA PHE A 260 22.42 5.24 -33.47
C PHE A 260 22.89 5.74 -34.85
N LYS A 261 22.30 6.83 -35.37
CA LYS A 261 22.76 7.45 -36.62
C LYS A 261 24.22 7.91 -36.57
N ARG A 262 24.69 8.44 -35.44
CA ARG A 262 26.11 8.81 -35.27
C ARG A 262 27.02 7.60 -35.28
N ILE A 263 26.59 6.48 -34.70
CA ILE A 263 27.35 5.22 -34.72
C ILE A 263 27.48 4.71 -36.15
N GLU A 264 26.38 4.68 -36.91
CA GLU A 264 26.37 4.24 -38.31
C GLU A 264 27.23 5.13 -39.24
N GLU A 265 27.30 6.44 -38.97
CA GLU A 265 28.19 7.35 -39.70
C GLU A 265 29.68 7.08 -39.37
N ILE A 266 29.99 6.78 -38.12
CA ILE A 266 31.35 6.42 -37.69
C ILE A 266 31.77 5.09 -38.34
N GLU A 267 30.89 4.09 -38.34
CA GLU A 267 31.17 2.79 -38.97
C GLU A 267 31.48 2.94 -40.45
N ARG A 268 30.71 3.74 -41.20
CA ARG A 268 31.00 4.04 -42.61
C ARG A 268 32.36 4.70 -42.81
N LYS A 269 32.73 5.68 -41.98
CA LYS A 269 34.05 6.35 -42.06
C LYS A 269 35.20 5.37 -41.77
N VAL A 270 35.03 4.48 -40.80
CA VAL A 270 36.00 3.43 -40.49
C VAL A 270 36.19 2.50 -41.68
N GLU A 271 35.10 2.12 -42.36
CA GLU A 271 35.15 1.22 -43.51
C GLU A 271 35.78 1.87 -44.74
N GLU A 272 35.56 3.17 -44.96
CA GLU A 272 36.22 3.95 -46.02
C GLU A 272 37.74 4.06 -45.78
N LEU A 273 38.16 4.34 -44.53
CA LEU A 273 39.58 4.40 -44.17
C LEU A 273 40.28 3.05 -44.36
N LYS A 274 39.62 1.95 -43.98
CA LYS A 274 40.14 0.59 -44.23
C LYS A 274 40.36 0.34 -45.73
N ARG A 275 39.43 0.76 -46.59
CA ARG A 275 39.57 0.60 -48.05
C ARG A 275 40.74 1.42 -48.60
N LYS A 276 40.91 2.67 -48.16
CA LYS A 276 42.04 3.52 -48.57
C LYS A 276 43.38 2.90 -48.17
N SER A 277 43.52 2.45 -46.92
CA SER A 277 44.76 1.81 -46.47
C SER A 277 45.10 0.52 -47.26
N ILE A 278 44.09 -0.26 -47.65
CA ILE A 278 44.30 -1.46 -48.46
C ILE A 278 44.76 -1.10 -49.88
N LEU A 279 44.24 -0.01 -50.45
CA LEU A 279 44.61 0.45 -51.78
C LEU A 279 46.07 0.97 -51.79
N GLU A 280 46.42 1.80 -50.82
CA GLU A 280 47.80 2.32 -50.64
C GLU A 280 48.81 1.17 -50.50
N MET A 281 48.53 0.20 -49.61
CA MET A 281 49.37 -0.99 -49.46
C MET A 281 49.52 -1.80 -50.77
N ARG A 282 48.48 -1.83 -51.61
CA ARG A 282 48.51 -2.57 -52.89
C ARG A 282 49.35 -1.84 -53.94
N GLU A 283 49.26 -0.51 -53.99
CA GLU A 283 50.08 0.32 -54.88
C GLU A 283 51.57 0.22 -54.51
N ASP A 284 51.90 0.33 -53.22
CA ASP A 284 53.27 0.14 -52.71
C ASP A 284 53.83 -1.24 -53.08
N LEU A 285 53.02 -2.29 -52.96
CA LEU A 285 53.42 -3.65 -53.36
C LEU A 285 53.66 -3.78 -54.86
N GLY A 286 52.85 -3.09 -55.67
CA GLY A 286 52.98 -3.07 -57.13
C GLY A 286 54.28 -2.42 -57.57
N HIS A 287 54.61 -1.25 -56.99
CA HIS A 287 55.89 -0.58 -57.24
C HIS A 287 57.09 -1.46 -56.85
N LEU A 288 57.02 -2.14 -55.71
CA LEU A 288 58.07 -3.06 -55.29
C LEU A 288 58.24 -4.23 -56.26
N TYR A 289 57.13 -4.77 -56.78
CA TYR A 289 57.16 -5.87 -57.77
C TYR A 289 57.79 -5.43 -59.09
N ASP A 290 57.42 -4.25 -59.60
CA ASP A 290 57.99 -3.70 -60.84
C ASP A 290 59.49 -3.40 -60.69
N GLU A 291 59.92 -2.92 -59.53
CA GLU A 291 61.33 -2.68 -59.22
C GLU A 291 62.13 -3.99 -59.21
N ILE A 292 61.58 -5.06 -58.63
CA ILE A 292 62.18 -6.40 -58.66
C ILE A 292 62.28 -6.93 -60.10
N GLN A 293 61.24 -6.80 -60.93
CA GLN A 293 61.26 -7.25 -62.33
C GLN A 293 62.31 -6.51 -63.18
N ASN A 294 62.47 -5.20 -62.96
CA ASN A 294 63.50 -4.40 -63.64
C ASN A 294 64.92 -4.82 -63.22
N GLN A 295 65.16 -5.13 -61.94
CA GLN A 295 66.45 -5.65 -61.51
C GLN A 295 66.75 -7.04 -62.09
N THR A 296 65.74 -7.90 -62.19
CA THR A 296 65.89 -9.26 -62.73
C THR A 296 66.16 -9.27 -64.25
N SER A 297 65.57 -8.34 -65.01
CA SER A 297 65.81 -8.19 -66.45
C SER A 297 67.18 -7.57 -66.77
N LEU A 298 67.70 -6.71 -65.89
CA LEU A 298 69.08 -6.19 -65.99
C LEU A 298 70.13 -7.30 -65.74
N THR A 299 69.88 -8.24 -64.83
CA THR A 299 70.79 -9.38 -64.59
C THR A 299 70.80 -10.44 -65.68
N ASN A 300 69.72 -10.57 -66.47
CA ASN A 300 69.63 -11.54 -67.57
C ASN A 300 70.27 -11.04 -68.89
N ASN A 301 70.62 -9.75 -68.99
CA ASN A 301 71.31 -9.16 -70.13
C ASN A 301 72.84 -9.04 -69.93
N SER A 302 73.38 -9.60 -68.84
CA SER A 302 74.80 -9.56 -68.48
C SER A 302 75.48 -10.94 -68.39
N PHE A 303 74.94 -11.95 -69.07
CA PHE A 303 75.54 -13.28 -69.21
C PHE A 303 75.62 -13.71 -70.67
#